data_AF-A0A818S2J1-F1
#
_entry.id   AF-A0A818S2J1-F1
#
_cell.length_a   1.000
_cell.length_b   1.000
_cell.length_c   1.000
_cell.angle_alpha   90.00
_cell.angle_beta   90.00
_cell.angle_gamma   90.00
#
_symmetry.space_group_name_H-M   'P 1'
#
loop_
_entity.id
_entity.type
_entity.pdbx_description
1 polymer ?
#
loop_
_entity_poly.entity_id
_entity_poly.type
_entity_poly.pdbx_seq_one_letter_code
_entity_poly.pdbx_strand_id
1 'polypeptide(L)'
;MTIDDAIQYENYLDNEQCIRKGDPNRALSEAEYILEETLLIGDQEHFYLETNCCMAMAMPSDNDDELILYSATQDPSKIQELAPLAIVEDAKHIQCLIKRIDGGFSGKDSRAYV
;
A
#
# COMPACT_ATOMS: atom_id res chain seq x y z
N MET A 1 -20.59 -3.31 -4.94
CA MET A 1 -19.16 -3.63 -5.04
C MET A 1 -18.80 -4.45 -3.82
N THR A 2 -18.85 -5.76 -3.98
CA THR A 2 -18.51 -6.78 -2.97
C THR A 2 -17.46 -7.74 -3.53
N ILE A 3 -16.92 -8.62 -2.70
CA ILE A 3 -16.06 -9.72 -3.16
C ILE A 3 -16.83 -10.65 -4.11
N ASP A 4 -18.11 -10.93 -3.82
CA ASP A 4 -18.97 -11.76 -4.67
C ASP A 4 -19.19 -11.14 -6.05
N ASP A 5 -19.35 -9.82 -6.14
CA ASP A 5 -19.45 -9.11 -7.42
C ASP A 5 -18.19 -9.37 -8.26
N ALA A 6 -17.00 -9.25 -7.66
CA ALA A 6 -15.73 -9.46 -8.35
C ALA A 6 -15.56 -10.90 -8.85
N ILE A 7 -15.99 -11.89 -8.05
CA ILE A 7 -15.99 -13.31 -8.45
C ILE A 7 -16.96 -13.54 -9.61
N GLN A 8 -18.18 -12.99 -9.52
CA GLN A 8 -19.20 -13.13 -10.57
C GLN A 8 -18.75 -12.56 -11.92
N TYR A 9 -18.00 -11.45 -11.90
CA TYR A 9 -17.48 -10.80 -13.11
C TYR A 9 -16.08 -11.26 -13.52
N GLU A 10 -15.52 -12.27 -12.85
CA GLU A 10 -14.15 -12.77 -13.07
C GLU A 10 -13.09 -11.64 -13.07
N ASN A 11 -13.29 -10.62 -12.22
CA ASN A 11 -12.47 -9.42 -12.19
C ASN A 11 -11.39 -9.51 -11.08
N TYR A 12 -10.31 -10.21 -11.40
CA TYR A 12 -9.19 -10.46 -10.48
C TYR A 12 -7.98 -9.57 -10.80
N LEU A 13 -7.20 -9.20 -9.77
CA LEU A 13 -6.00 -8.36 -9.92
C LEU A 13 -4.78 -9.14 -10.44
N ASP A 14 -4.65 -10.41 -10.09
CA ASP A 14 -3.53 -11.29 -10.44
C ASP A 14 -4.02 -12.75 -10.50
N ASN A 15 -3.11 -13.67 -10.83
CA ASN A 15 -3.35 -15.09 -10.92
C ASN A 15 -3.52 -15.75 -9.54
N GLU A 16 -4.19 -16.91 -9.51
CA GLU A 16 -4.36 -17.72 -8.30
C GLU A 16 -3.00 -18.13 -7.71
N GLN A 17 -2.80 -17.83 -6.42
CA GLN A 17 -1.66 -18.32 -5.66
C GLN A 17 -2.07 -19.56 -4.86
N CYS A 18 -1.43 -20.70 -5.13
CA CYS A 18 -1.72 -21.97 -4.45
C CYS A 18 -0.48 -22.53 -3.76
N ILE A 19 -0.60 -22.83 -2.45
CA ILE A 19 0.40 -23.59 -1.70
C ILE A 19 -0.23 -24.94 -1.32
N ARG A 20 0.40 -26.04 -1.74
CA ARG A 20 -0.10 -27.40 -1.49
C ARG A 20 0.98 -28.28 -0.86
N LYS A 21 0.58 -29.11 0.10
CA LYS A 21 1.45 -30.10 0.75
C LYS A 21 0.68 -31.40 0.97
N GLY A 22 1.26 -32.52 0.53
CA GLY A 22 0.63 -33.84 0.64
C GLY A 22 -0.54 -34.04 -0.32
N ASP A 23 -1.44 -34.97 0.01
CA ASP A 23 -2.63 -35.32 -0.77
C ASP A 23 -3.92 -35.02 0.01
N PRO A 24 -4.51 -33.83 -0.18
CA PRO A 24 -5.72 -33.44 0.53
C PRO A 24 -6.95 -34.28 0.11
N ASN A 25 -6.99 -34.77 -1.15
CA ASN A 25 -8.13 -35.56 -1.62
C ASN A 25 -8.19 -36.90 -0.88
N ARG A 26 -7.04 -37.55 -0.73
CA ARG A 26 -6.94 -38.77 0.08
C ARG A 26 -7.32 -38.52 1.53
N ALA A 27 -6.75 -37.48 2.14
CA ALA A 27 -7.00 -37.17 3.56
C ALA A 27 -8.48 -36.89 3.85
N LEU A 28 -9.17 -36.15 2.96
CA LEU A 28 -10.61 -35.89 3.09
C LEU A 28 -11.45 -37.16 2.90
N SER A 29 -11.04 -38.06 2.00
CA SER A 29 -11.77 -39.32 1.76
C SER A 29 -11.68 -40.31 2.93
N GLU A 30 -10.61 -40.23 3.73
CA GLU A 30 -10.35 -41.08 4.89
C GLU A 30 -10.88 -40.45 6.20
N ALA A 31 -11.43 -39.23 6.15
CA ALA A 31 -11.87 -38.50 7.34
C ALA A 31 -13.22 -39.01 7.88
N GLU A 32 -13.35 -39.08 9.21
CA GLU A 32 -14.60 -39.49 9.88
C GLU A 32 -15.69 -38.41 9.80
N TYR A 33 -15.28 -37.13 9.82
CA TYR A 33 -16.18 -35.99 9.75
C TYR A 33 -15.62 -34.94 8.78
N ILE A 34 -16.53 -34.28 8.06
CA ILE A 34 -16.24 -33.15 7.18
C ILE A 34 -17.07 -31.96 7.66
N LEU A 35 -16.44 -30.80 7.80
CA LEU A 35 -17.08 -29.53 8.12
C LEU A 35 -16.79 -28.53 7.01
N GLU A 36 -17.84 -27.93 6.46
CA GLU A 36 -17.77 -26.92 5.42
C GLU A 36 -18.50 -25.67 5.90
N GLU A 37 -17.77 -24.56 6.04
CA GLU A 37 -18.30 -23.28 6.51
C GLU A 37 -17.61 -22.13 5.79
N THR A 38 -18.30 -20.99 5.71
CA THR A 38 -17.73 -19.75 5.15
C THR A 38 -17.63 -18.70 6.25
N LEU A 39 -16.45 -18.08 6.36
CA LEU A 39 -16.19 -16.98 7.30
C LEU A 39 -15.89 -15.71 6.52
N LEU A 40 -16.60 -14.63 6.84
CA LEU A 40 -16.32 -13.28 6.36
C LEU A 40 -15.65 -12.48 7.47
N ILE A 41 -14.55 -11.80 7.15
CA ILE A 41 -13.83 -10.90 8.05
C ILE A 41 -13.95 -9.50 7.47
N GLY A 42 -14.39 -8.55 8.30
CA GLY A 42 -14.55 -7.15 7.88
C GLY A 42 -13.24 -6.39 7.79
N ASP A 43 -13.33 -5.17 7.26
CA ASP A 43 -12.19 -4.28 7.09
C ASP A 43 -11.76 -3.61 8.41
N GLN A 44 -10.56 -3.05 8.40
CA GLN A 44 -10.01 -2.27 9.50
C GLN A 44 -9.37 -0.99 8.98
N GLU A 45 -9.73 0.13 9.60
CA GLU A 45 -9.04 1.41 9.39
C GLU A 45 -7.84 1.54 10.32
N HIS A 46 -6.74 2.09 9.78
CA HIS A 46 -5.50 2.29 10.53
C HIS A 46 -5.69 3.24 11.72
N PHE A 47 -6.48 4.30 11.52
CA PHE A 47 -6.80 5.28 12.54
C PHE A 47 -5.58 5.94 13.21
N TYR A 48 -4.53 6.22 12.43
CA TYR A 48 -3.42 7.06 12.90
C TYR A 48 -3.93 8.43 13.34
N LEU A 49 -3.42 8.95 14.46
CA LEU A 49 -3.90 10.19 15.06
C LEU A 49 -3.49 11.42 14.25
N GLU A 50 -2.33 11.36 13.60
CA GLU A 50 -1.96 12.31 12.55
C GLU A 50 -2.41 11.77 11.19
N THR A 51 -3.38 12.43 10.56
CA THR A 51 -3.81 12.11 9.19
C THR A 51 -2.67 12.25 8.18
N ASN A 52 -2.81 11.68 6.98
CA ASN A 52 -1.85 11.94 5.91
C ASN A 52 -1.64 13.44 5.69
N CYS A 53 -0.38 13.86 5.65
CA CYS A 53 -0.01 15.24 5.44
C CYS A 53 1.29 15.31 4.64
N CYS A 54 1.36 16.28 3.75
CA CYS A 54 2.57 16.60 3.00
C CYS A 54 2.63 18.11 2.82
N MET A 55 3.80 18.69 3.03
CA MET A 55 4.08 20.09 2.78
C MET A 55 5.24 20.17 1.78
N ALA A 56 4.99 20.82 0.64
CA ALA A 56 5.98 21.06 -0.39
C ALA A 56 6.50 22.49 -0.29
N MET A 57 7.83 22.65 -0.29
CA MET A 57 8.49 23.94 -0.29
C MET A 57 9.46 24.02 -1.45
N ALA A 58 9.21 24.96 -2.36
CA ALA A 58 10.16 25.33 -3.40
C ALA A 58 11.28 26.15 -2.77
N MET A 59 12.51 25.77 -3.06
CA MET A 59 13.74 26.43 -2.63
C MET A 59 14.40 27.01 -3.88
N PRO A 60 14.22 28.31 -4.16
CA PRO A 60 14.85 28.94 -5.30
C PRO A 60 16.36 28.85 -5.20
N SER A 61 17.02 28.49 -6.30
CA SER A 61 18.48 28.50 -6.39
C SER A 61 18.95 29.14 -7.70
N ASP A 62 20.19 29.63 -7.71
CA ASP A 62 20.76 30.31 -8.87
C ASP A 62 20.98 29.37 -10.07
N ASN A 63 21.02 28.05 -9.84
CA ASN A 63 21.35 27.06 -10.89
C ASN A 63 20.18 26.15 -11.25
N ASP A 64 19.35 25.71 -10.30
CA ASP A 64 18.12 24.93 -10.51
C ASP A 64 17.24 24.99 -9.24
N ASP A 65 15.93 25.20 -9.38
CA ASP A 65 15.03 25.20 -8.21
C ASP A 65 14.98 23.80 -7.56
N GLU A 66 15.04 23.75 -6.22
CA GLU A 66 14.91 22.49 -5.47
C GLU A 66 13.52 22.39 -4.83
N LEU A 67 12.99 21.17 -4.70
CA LEU A 67 11.74 20.90 -4.01
C LEU A 67 11.99 20.07 -2.76
N ILE A 68 11.69 20.65 -1.60
CA ILE A 68 11.73 19.93 -0.33
C ILE A 68 10.30 19.53 0.06
N LEU A 69 10.09 18.23 0.22
CA LEU A 69 8.83 17.63 0.68
C LEU A 69 8.97 17.22 2.13
N TYR A 70 8.14 17.76 3.02
CA TYR A 70 7.95 17.27 4.38
C TYR A 70 6.69 16.41 4.39
N SER A 71 6.86 15.10 4.39
CA SER A 71 5.73 14.17 4.31
C SER A 71 5.66 13.27 5.52
N ALA A 72 4.46 13.05 6.04
CA ALA A 72 4.20 11.97 6.99
C ALA A 72 4.10 10.64 6.22
N THR A 73 5.26 10.06 5.89
CA THR A 73 5.38 8.78 5.18
C THR A 73 6.25 7.79 5.96
N GLN A 74 6.09 6.50 5.69
CA GLN A 74 7.01 5.45 6.13
C GLN A 74 8.10 5.15 5.09
N ASP A 75 7.90 5.56 3.83
CA ASP A 75 8.87 5.40 2.75
C ASP A 75 9.17 6.75 2.05
N PRO A 76 10.17 7.51 2.52
CA PRO A 76 10.60 8.75 1.85
C PRO A 76 11.24 8.51 0.48
N SER A 77 11.84 7.33 0.27
CA SER A 77 12.55 7.03 -0.98
C SER A 77 11.55 6.90 -2.12
N LYS A 78 10.40 6.27 -1.84
CA LYS A 78 9.35 6.12 -2.85
C LYS A 78 8.68 7.45 -3.21
N ILE A 79 8.57 8.38 -2.26
CA ILE A 79 8.17 9.76 -2.57
C ILE A 79 9.16 10.43 -3.52
N GLN A 80 10.46 10.34 -3.24
CA GLN A 80 11.49 10.92 -4.11
C GLN A 80 11.48 10.28 -5.51
N GLU A 81 11.18 8.98 -5.62
CA GLU A 81 11.07 8.27 -6.89
C GLU A 81 9.83 8.71 -7.72
N LEU A 82 8.69 8.93 -7.05
CA LEU A 82 7.40 9.16 -7.73
C LEU A 82 7.02 10.63 -7.92
N ALA A 83 7.39 11.52 -7.00
CA ALA A 83 7.10 12.95 -7.09
C ALA A 83 7.55 13.61 -8.42
N PRO A 84 8.72 13.28 -8.99
CA PRO A 84 9.17 13.89 -10.25
C PRO A 84 8.27 13.54 -11.43
N LEU A 85 7.60 12.37 -11.40
CA LEU A 85 6.66 11.97 -12.45
C LEU A 85 5.42 12.88 -12.49
N ALA A 86 5.04 13.46 -11.36
CA ALA A 86 3.88 14.35 -11.26
C ALA A 86 4.18 15.79 -11.73
N ILE A 87 5.42 16.26 -11.53
CA ILE A 87 5.83 17.64 -11.83
C ILE A 87 6.75 17.77 -13.05
N VAL A 88 7.14 16.64 -13.66
CA VAL A 88 8.02 16.57 -14.84
C VAL A 88 9.41 17.16 -14.56
N GLU A 89 9.99 16.81 -13.41
CA GLU A 89 11.34 17.20 -12.96
C GLU A 89 12.26 15.98 -12.79
N ASP A 90 13.56 16.22 -12.56
CA ASP A 90 14.49 15.15 -12.16
C ASP A 90 14.44 14.89 -10.64
N ALA A 91 14.51 13.61 -10.25
CA ALA A 91 14.55 13.20 -8.84
C ALA A 91 15.70 13.83 -8.02
N LYS A 92 16.78 14.23 -8.69
CA LYS A 92 17.93 14.89 -8.05
C LYS A 92 17.59 16.27 -7.47
N HIS A 93 16.52 16.92 -7.94
CA HIS A 93 16.02 18.20 -7.44
C HIS A 93 14.99 18.05 -6.33
N ILE A 94 14.60 16.82 -5.96
CA ILE A 94 13.58 16.57 -4.94
C ILE A 94 14.21 15.92 -3.71
N GLN A 95 13.91 16.47 -2.54
CA GLN A 95 14.29 15.90 -1.25
C GLN A 95 13.04 15.64 -0.40
N CYS A 96 12.84 14.40 0.05
CA CYS A 96 11.80 14.07 1.02
C CYS A 96 12.39 13.98 2.43
N LEU A 97 11.88 14.80 3.35
CA LEU A 97 12.30 14.89 4.74
C LEU A 97 11.17 14.45 5.67
N ILE A 98 11.55 13.68 6.69
CA ILE A 98 10.62 13.20 7.73
C ILE A 98 11.28 13.45 9.06
N LYS A 99 10.57 14.11 9.99
CA LYS A 99 11.04 14.28 11.37
C LYS A 99 10.51 13.18 12.29
N ARG A 100 9.20 12.95 12.22
CA ARG A 100 8.43 11.93 12.94
C ARG A 100 7.08 11.77 12.24
N ILE A 101 6.40 10.67 12.54
CA ILE A 101 5.00 10.42 12.16
C ILE A 101 4.24 9.98 13.42
N ASP A 102 2.99 10.42 13.60
CA ASP A 102 2.17 10.05 14.76
C ASP A 102 1.12 8.99 14.37
N GLY A 103 1.65 7.77 14.20
CA GLY A 103 0.91 6.63 13.68
C GLY A 103 1.04 6.49 12.16
N GLY A 104 1.27 5.26 11.73
CA GLY A 104 1.33 4.88 10.31
C GLY A 104 0.64 3.54 10.10
N PHE A 105 1.03 2.52 10.87
CA PHE A 105 0.44 1.17 10.84
C PHE A 105 0.41 0.56 9.44
N SER A 106 1.38 0.89 8.57
CA SER A 106 1.42 0.56 7.13
C SER A 106 0.55 1.46 6.24
N GLY A 107 -0.44 2.15 6.82
CA GLY A 107 -1.29 3.10 6.11
C GLY A 107 -0.57 4.35 5.57
N LYS A 108 0.68 4.60 5.99
CA LYS A 108 1.56 5.65 5.45
C LYS A 108 2.74 5.10 4.66
N ASP A 109 2.75 3.79 4.38
CA ASP A 109 3.78 3.14 3.58
C ASP A 109 3.53 3.36 2.10
N SER A 110 2.34 3.00 1.60
CA SER A 110 1.97 3.21 0.19
C SER A 110 1.04 4.39 -0.03
N ARG A 111 0.03 4.57 0.82
CA ARG A 111 -1.00 5.62 0.63
C ARG A 111 -0.50 7.05 0.82
N ALA A 112 0.75 7.24 1.26
CA ALA A 112 1.35 8.57 1.42
C ALA A 112 1.77 9.20 0.07
N TYR A 113 1.85 8.41 -1.01
CA TYR A 113 2.29 8.85 -2.34
C TYR A 113 1.46 8.28 -3.50
N VAL A 114 0.34 7.64 -3.18
CA VAL A 114 -0.65 7.15 -4.15
C VAL A 114 -1.81 8.14 -4.23
#